data_AF-A0A6L8Q267-F1
#
_entry.id   AF-A0A6L8Q267-F1
#
_cell.length_a   1.000
_cell.length_b   1.000
_cell.length_c   1.000
_cell.angle_alpha   90.00
_cell.angle_beta   90.00
_cell.angle_gamma   90.00
#
_symmetry.space_group_name_H-M   'P 1'
#
loop_
_entity.id
_entity.type
_entity.pdbx_description
1 polymer ?
#
loop_
_entity_poly.entity_id
_entity_poly.type
_entity_poly.pdbx_seq_one_letter_code
_entity_poly.pdbx_strand_id
1 'polypeptide(L)'
;MTEMTKRMILFSGSVNPELAEEIAKYLNVNLGNIKHEKFANGEIYARYQESIRGADVFLIQSVCASETFDVNDALMELLIMADAAKRASARSISAVIAHYGYARQDRKAAPREPITAKLVADLLEVSGIDNIITVDLHQDAIQGFFDIPVNHMTAMPIFVDYFRNKGFDPERLCVVSPDVGRAKAAKKFSTALDCDIAIMHKDRPKHNQAEITALIGDVTDKICILNDDMIDTGGSLVAAAATLKAKGAAEVYACATHGLFSGPAYERLENSCIEEVVVTNAVPVPLARQTGKIKVLSIAPLFAQTIDVVYNNGSIGKLFE
;
A
#
# COMPACT_ATOMS: atom_id res chain seq x y z
N MET A 1 -35.57 -9.98 21.90
CA MET A 1 -34.39 -9.49 21.16
C MET A 1 -34.52 -9.98 19.74
N THR A 2 -34.90 -9.12 18.80
CA THR A 2 -34.86 -9.46 17.38
C THR A 2 -33.39 -9.73 17.01
N GLU A 3 -33.11 -10.90 16.44
CA GLU A 3 -31.81 -11.19 15.84
C GLU A 3 -31.49 -10.10 14.82
N MET A 4 -30.54 -9.22 15.13
CA MET A 4 -30.03 -8.29 14.12
C MET A 4 -29.19 -9.10 13.15
N THR A 5 -29.75 -9.38 11.97
CA THR A 5 -29.00 -10.00 10.87
C THR A 5 -27.84 -9.08 10.50
N LYS A 6 -26.62 -9.61 10.60
CA LYS A 6 -25.39 -8.96 10.16
C LYS A 6 -25.51 -8.67 8.65
N ARG A 7 -25.19 -7.45 8.22
CA ARG A 7 -25.28 -7.03 6.81
C ARG A 7 -24.01 -6.27 6.44
N MET A 8 -23.16 -6.90 5.63
CA MET A 8 -21.97 -6.31 5.04
C MET A 8 -22.36 -5.49 3.79
N ILE A 9 -21.81 -4.28 3.67
CA ILE A 9 -21.90 -3.48 2.44
C ILE A 9 -20.54 -2.83 2.16
N LEU A 10 -20.04 -2.98 0.94
CA LEU A 10 -18.79 -2.39 0.49
C LEU A 10 -19.09 -1.15 -0.35
N PHE A 11 -18.36 -0.06 -0.12
CA PHE A 11 -18.41 1.13 -0.97
C PHE A 11 -17.00 1.50 -1.42
N SER A 12 -16.90 2.00 -2.64
CA SER A 12 -15.64 2.46 -3.21
C SER A 12 -15.55 3.98 -3.19
N GLY A 13 -14.38 4.51 -2.87
CA GLY A 13 -13.99 5.87 -3.22
C GLY A 13 -13.59 5.99 -4.69
N SER A 14 -13.25 7.20 -5.11
CA SER A 14 -13.01 7.53 -6.52
C SER A 14 -11.61 7.20 -7.02
N VAL A 15 -10.63 6.93 -6.15
CA VAL A 15 -9.22 6.78 -6.54
C VAL A 15 -8.95 5.46 -7.25
N ASN A 16 -9.51 4.36 -6.74
CA ASN A 16 -9.23 3.01 -7.25
C ASN A 16 -10.48 2.11 -7.23
N PRO A 17 -11.52 2.44 -8.04
CA PRO A 17 -12.74 1.66 -8.09
C PRO A 17 -12.53 0.23 -8.60
N GLU A 18 -11.53 0.02 -9.46
CA GLU A 18 -11.20 -1.32 -9.99
C GLU A 18 -10.81 -2.30 -8.88
N LEU A 19 -9.98 -1.86 -7.91
CA LEU A 19 -9.62 -2.69 -6.75
C LEU A 19 -10.85 -3.01 -5.89
N ALA A 20 -11.75 -2.05 -5.69
CA ALA A 20 -12.95 -2.28 -4.89
C ALA A 20 -13.90 -3.30 -5.55
N GLU A 21 -14.09 -3.22 -6.87
CA GLU A 21 -14.86 -4.21 -7.63
C GLU A 21 -14.23 -5.60 -7.57
N GLU A 22 -12.90 -5.67 -7.66
CA GLU A 22 -12.18 -6.94 -7.54
C GLU A 22 -12.37 -7.57 -6.15
N ILE A 23 -12.26 -6.78 -5.08
CA ILE A 23 -12.53 -7.21 -3.70
C ILE A 23 -13.97 -7.71 -3.54
N ALA A 24 -14.95 -6.95 -4.06
CA ALA A 24 -16.36 -7.31 -4.01
C ALA A 24 -16.64 -8.65 -4.70
N LYS A 25 -16.00 -8.88 -5.85
CA LYS A 25 -16.06 -10.15 -6.59
C LYS A 25 -15.52 -11.31 -5.77
N TYR A 26 -14.39 -11.16 -5.08
CA TYR A 26 -13.84 -12.20 -4.19
C TYR A 26 -14.78 -12.53 -3.02
N LEU A 27 -15.52 -11.54 -2.52
CA LEU A 27 -16.51 -11.70 -1.46
C LEU A 27 -17.89 -12.16 -1.95
N ASN A 28 -18.08 -12.32 -3.26
CA ASN A 28 -19.37 -12.62 -3.90
C ASN A 28 -20.48 -11.62 -3.53
N VAL A 29 -20.14 -10.33 -3.46
CA VAL A 29 -21.08 -9.22 -3.23
C VAL A 29 -20.95 -8.19 -4.33
N ASN A 30 -21.95 -7.32 -4.47
CA ASN A 30 -21.85 -6.12 -5.30
C ASN A 30 -21.42 -4.94 -4.44
N LEU A 31 -20.74 -3.96 -5.05
CA LEU A 31 -20.55 -2.66 -4.40
C LEU A 31 -21.91 -1.98 -4.19
N GLY A 32 -22.05 -1.36 -3.02
CA GLY A 32 -23.16 -0.49 -2.71
C GLY A 32 -23.10 0.79 -3.55
N ASN A 33 -24.26 1.39 -3.76
CA ASN A 33 -24.38 2.58 -4.60
C ASN A 33 -24.16 3.85 -3.79
N ILE A 34 -23.06 4.55 -4.09
CA ILE A 34 -22.73 5.85 -3.53
C ILE A 34 -22.57 6.86 -4.67
N LYS A 35 -23.23 8.01 -4.53
CA LYS A 35 -23.05 9.13 -5.44
C LYS A 35 -21.84 9.93 -4.98
N HIS A 36 -20.84 10.04 -5.85
CA HIS A 36 -19.73 10.99 -5.73
C HIS A 36 -19.96 12.16 -6.69
N GLU A 37 -19.70 13.38 -6.22
CA GLU A 37 -19.76 14.58 -7.04
C GLU A 37 -18.71 15.58 -6.55
N LYS A 38 -18.05 16.28 -7.48
CA LYS A 38 -17.17 17.40 -7.17
C LYS A 38 -17.82 18.67 -7.73
N PHE A 39 -18.21 19.57 -6.84
CA PHE A 39 -18.84 20.83 -7.26
C PHE A 39 -17.83 21.70 -8.02
N ALA A 40 -18.33 22.70 -8.77
CA ALA A 40 -17.50 23.54 -9.62
C ALA A 40 -16.39 24.30 -8.87
N ASN A 41 -16.54 24.50 -7.56
CA ASN A 41 -15.53 25.13 -6.69
C ASN A 41 -14.53 24.13 -6.06
N GLY A 42 -14.66 22.83 -6.37
CA GLY A 42 -13.77 21.77 -5.88
C GLY A 42 -14.25 21.03 -4.63
N GLU A 43 -15.37 21.43 -4.02
CA GLU A 43 -15.93 20.72 -2.87
C GLU A 43 -16.42 19.32 -3.25
N ILE A 44 -16.11 18.34 -2.41
CA ILE A 44 -16.47 16.94 -2.59
C ILE A 44 -17.81 16.67 -1.90
N TYR A 45 -18.67 15.91 -2.57
CA TYR A 45 -19.96 15.47 -2.08
C TYR A 45 -20.10 13.96 -2.23
N ALA A 46 -20.47 13.28 -1.14
CA ALA A 46 -20.79 11.86 -1.15
C ALA A 46 -22.18 11.59 -0.55
N ARG A 47 -22.99 10.76 -1.21
CA ARG A 47 -24.31 10.34 -0.71
C ARG A 47 -24.62 8.89 -1.03
N TYR A 48 -24.86 8.09 0.01
CA TYR A 48 -25.40 6.74 -0.11
C TYR A 48 -26.77 6.75 -0.77
N GLN A 49 -26.96 5.98 -1.84
CA GLN A 49 -28.22 5.87 -2.57
C GLN A 49 -29.16 4.79 -2.01
N GLU A 50 -28.70 4.06 -0.99
CA GLU A 50 -29.45 3.01 -0.32
C GLU A 50 -29.33 3.13 1.21
N SER A 51 -30.26 2.49 1.93
CA SER A 51 -30.21 2.48 3.39
C SER A 51 -29.06 1.62 3.90
N ILE A 52 -28.12 2.25 4.61
CA ILE A 52 -27.01 1.61 5.31
C ILE A 52 -27.24 1.51 6.83
N ARG A 53 -28.46 1.83 7.30
CA ARG A 53 -28.81 1.74 8.72
C ARG A 53 -28.54 0.33 9.25
N GLY A 54 -27.80 0.24 10.35
CA GLY A 54 -27.47 -1.01 11.02
C GLY A 54 -26.49 -1.92 10.27
N ALA A 55 -25.93 -1.48 9.13
CA ALA A 55 -24.98 -2.27 8.34
C ALA A 55 -23.55 -2.15 8.88
N ASP A 56 -22.73 -3.17 8.61
CA ASP A 56 -21.26 -3.07 8.67
C ASP A 56 -20.76 -2.57 7.32
N VAL A 57 -20.25 -1.34 7.33
CA VAL A 57 -19.85 -0.62 6.14
C VAL A 57 -18.34 -0.72 5.98
N PHE A 58 -17.88 -1.13 4.80
CA PHE A 58 -16.46 -1.14 4.43
C PHE A 58 -16.23 -0.10 3.34
N LEU A 59 -15.41 0.92 3.63
CA LEU A 59 -15.06 2.00 2.71
C LEU A 59 -13.69 1.73 2.11
N ILE A 60 -13.63 1.39 0.82
CA ILE A 60 -12.40 1.04 0.10
C ILE A 60 -11.86 2.27 -0.60
N GLN A 61 -10.66 2.71 -0.22
CA GLN A 61 -10.00 3.87 -0.80
C GLN A 61 -8.48 3.75 -0.75
N SER A 62 -7.79 4.32 -1.73
CA SER A 62 -6.35 4.59 -1.64
C SER A 62 -6.15 6.08 -1.41
N VAL A 63 -5.42 6.49 -0.37
CA VAL A 63 -5.12 7.90 -0.13
C VAL A 63 -3.84 8.26 -0.88
N CYS A 64 -3.96 8.43 -2.18
CA CYS A 64 -2.88 8.80 -3.11
C CYS A 64 -3.42 9.65 -4.25
N ALA A 65 -2.52 10.20 -5.07
CA ALA A 65 -2.91 10.91 -6.28
C ALA A 65 -3.32 9.93 -7.38
N SER A 66 -4.30 10.32 -8.18
CA SER A 66 -4.71 9.68 -9.43
C SER A 66 -4.76 10.72 -10.55
N GLU A 67 -5.29 10.36 -11.72
CA GLU A 67 -5.46 11.32 -12.83
C GLU A 67 -6.43 12.46 -12.49
N THR A 68 -7.38 12.21 -11.58
CA THR A 68 -8.48 13.15 -11.27
C THR A 68 -8.54 13.61 -9.82
N PHE A 69 -7.79 12.95 -8.92
CA PHE A 69 -7.73 13.27 -7.50
C PHE A 69 -6.29 13.56 -7.08
N ASP A 70 -6.10 14.58 -6.24
CA ASP A 70 -4.89 14.66 -5.44
C ASP A 70 -5.03 13.87 -4.13
N VAL A 71 -3.94 13.77 -3.38
CA VAL A 71 -3.92 13.04 -2.10
C VAL A 71 -4.87 13.64 -1.04
N ASN A 72 -5.11 14.95 -1.08
CA ASN A 72 -5.99 15.63 -0.13
C ASN A 72 -7.46 15.37 -0.50
N ASP A 73 -7.80 15.43 -1.79
CA ASP A 73 -9.12 15.10 -2.29
C ASP A 73 -9.51 13.66 -1.91
N ALA A 74 -8.58 12.72 -2.10
CA ALA A 74 -8.78 11.31 -1.74
C ALA A 74 -9.04 11.12 -0.24
N LEU A 75 -8.28 11.83 0.61
CA LEU A 75 -8.48 11.84 2.05
C LEU A 75 -9.82 12.46 2.43
N MET A 76 -10.14 13.63 1.88
CA MET A 76 -11.38 14.35 2.16
C MET A 76 -12.61 13.54 1.73
N GLU A 77 -12.57 12.89 0.58
CA GLU A 77 -13.64 12.00 0.12
C GLU A 77 -13.87 10.87 1.13
N LEU A 78 -12.82 10.21 1.60
CA LEU A 78 -12.94 9.14 2.61
C LEU A 78 -13.55 9.64 3.93
N LEU A 79 -13.11 10.81 4.41
CA LEU A 79 -13.65 11.43 5.62
C LEU A 79 -15.14 11.78 5.46
N ILE A 80 -15.52 12.30 4.30
CA ILE A 80 -16.92 12.66 3.99
C ILE A 80 -17.79 11.40 3.89
N MET A 81 -17.28 10.34 3.26
CA MET A 81 -17.97 9.03 3.20
C MET A 81 -18.20 8.48 4.62
N ALA A 82 -17.18 8.50 5.48
CA ALA A 82 -17.28 8.04 6.86
C ALA A 82 -18.29 8.85 7.69
N ASP A 83 -18.23 10.19 7.64
CA ASP A 83 -19.17 11.06 8.34
C ASP A 83 -20.62 10.83 7.85
N ALA A 84 -20.82 10.72 6.53
CA ALA A 84 -22.12 10.40 5.95
C ALA A 84 -22.65 9.04 6.42
N ALA A 85 -21.79 8.01 6.53
CA ALA A 85 -22.18 6.69 7.01
C ALA A 85 -22.58 6.71 8.49
N LYS A 86 -21.82 7.44 9.32
CA LYS A 86 -22.11 7.62 10.74
C LYS A 86 -23.46 8.30 10.94
N ARG A 87 -23.72 9.38 10.22
CA ARG A 87 -25.01 10.12 10.26
C ARG A 87 -26.18 9.28 9.72
N ALA A 88 -25.92 8.40 8.75
CA ALA A 88 -26.89 7.44 8.25
C ALA A 88 -27.14 6.23 9.18
N SER A 89 -26.51 6.23 10.38
CA SER A 89 -26.65 5.19 11.39
C SER A 89 -26.14 3.81 10.93
N ALA A 90 -25.01 3.78 10.22
CA ALA A 90 -24.22 2.56 10.08
C ALA A 90 -23.91 1.98 11.47
N ARG A 91 -23.83 0.65 11.57
CA ARG A 91 -23.53 -0.02 12.83
C ARG A 91 -22.03 -0.02 13.12
N SER A 92 -21.23 -0.24 12.08
CA SER A 92 -19.78 -0.13 12.12
C SER A 92 -19.27 0.42 10.79
N ILE A 93 -18.15 1.13 10.82
CA ILE A 93 -17.49 1.72 9.66
C ILE A 93 -16.03 1.30 9.67
N SER A 94 -15.64 0.44 8.73
CA SER A 94 -14.25 0.04 8.53
C SER A 94 -13.68 0.80 7.34
N ALA A 95 -12.57 1.51 7.53
CA ALA A 95 -11.82 2.10 6.41
C ALA A 95 -10.80 1.09 5.89
N VAL A 96 -11.01 0.63 4.66
CA VAL A 96 -10.11 -0.24 3.90
C VAL A 96 -9.19 0.66 3.07
N ILE A 97 -8.05 1.03 3.67
CA ILE A 97 -7.11 1.99 3.11
C ILE A 97 -5.99 1.24 2.41
N ALA A 98 -6.06 1.11 1.08
CA ALA A 98 -5.08 0.33 0.33
C ALA A 98 -3.70 1.00 0.28
N HIS A 99 -3.65 2.34 0.32
CA HIS A 99 -2.43 3.10 0.55
C HIS A 99 -2.69 4.23 1.55
N TYR A 100 -1.95 4.23 2.67
CA TYR A 100 -2.06 5.25 3.70
C TYR A 100 -1.22 6.49 3.34
N GLY A 101 -1.87 7.51 2.79
CA GLY A 101 -1.27 8.80 2.48
C GLY A 101 -0.63 9.44 3.72
N TYR A 102 0.40 10.26 3.50
CA TYR A 102 1.19 10.90 4.57
C TYR A 102 1.97 9.95 5.50
N ALA A 103 2.00 8.63 5.24
CA ALA A 103 2.74 7.67 6.07
C ALA A 103 4.24 7.99 6.24
N ARG A 104 4.85 8.72 5.30
CA ARG A 104 6.25 9.16 5.38
C ARG A 104 6.49 10.34 6.34
N GLN A 105 5.42 10.93 6.88
CA GLN A 105 5.45 12.03 7.86
C GLN A 105 4.99 11.53 9.24
N ASP A 106 5.64 10.47 9.71
CA ASP A 106 5.35 9.69 10.92
C ASP A 106 6.10 10.19 12.17
N ARG A 107 7.08 11.07 11.99
CA ARG A 107 7.87 11.64 13.09
C ARG A 107 8.36 13.04 12.73
N LYS A 108 8.83 13.76 13.74
CA LYS A 108 9.56 15.03 13.54
C LYS A 108 11.01 14.72 13.25
N ALA A 109 11.47 14.96 12.02
CA ALA A 109 12.87 14.88 11.65
C ALA A 109 13.63 16.18 11.99
N ALA A 110 12.91 17.30 12.05
CA ALA A 110 13.43 18.61 12.45
C ALA A 110 12.48 19.36 13.42
N PRO A 111 12.97 20.39 14.14
CA PRO A 111 12.12 21.23 14.98
C PRO A 111 11.00 21.91 14.19
N ARG A 112 9.80 21.92 14.76
CA ARG A 112 8.57 22.58 14.22
C ARG A 112 7.95 21.91 12.99
N GLU A 113 8.27 20.64 12.73
CA GLU A 113 7.55 19.83 11.73
C GLU A 113 6.25 19.22 12.30
N PRO A 114 5.25 18.95 11.46
CA PRO A 114 4.07 18.17 11.84
C PRO A 114 4.39 16.67 11.88
N ILE A 115 3.51 15.90 12.54
CA ILE A 115 3.41 14.44 12.37
C ILE A 115 2.11 14.18 11.63
N THR A 116 2.11 14.38 10.31
CA THR A 116 0.89 14.39 9.51
C THR A 116 0.22 13.01 9.46
N ALA A 117 1.00 11.92 9.54
CA ALA A 117 0.42 10.58 9.66
C ALA A 117 -0.46 10.43 10.92
N LYS A 118 -0.10 11.08 12.04
CA LYS A 118 -0.92 11.13 13.27
C LYS A 118 -2.14 12.03 13.09
N LEU A 119 -1.98 13.18 12.46
CA LEU A 119 -3.11 14.07 12.13
C LEU A 119 -4.15 13.35 11.28
N VAL A 120 -3.73 12.58 10.27
CA VAL A 120 -4.64 11.79 9.43
C VAL A 120 -5.35 10.73 10.26
N ALA A 121 -4.67 10.06 11.19
CA ALA A 121 -5.29 9.09 12.08
C ALA A 121 -6.39 9.75 12.94
N ASP A 122 -6.09 10.91 13.53
CA ASP A 122 -7.07 11.70 14.30
C ASP A 122 -8.30 12.09 13.48
N LEU A 123 -8.09 12.54 12.23
CA LEU A 123 -9.20 12.91 11.35
C LEU A 123 -10.09 11.71 11.00
N LEU A 124 -9.48 10.55 10.70
CA LEU A 124 -10.20 9.32 10.38
C LEU A 124 -11.08 8.88 11.55
N GLU A 125 -10.55 8.85 12.78
CA GLU A 125 -11.32 8.49 13.97
C GLU A 125 -12.45 9.48 14.24
N VAL A 126 -12.17 10.79 14.20
CA VAL A 126 -13.19 11.82 14.45
C VAL A 126 -14.32 11.75 13.41
N SER A 127 -14.01 11.42 12.14
CA SER A 127 -15.01 11.25 11.09
C SER A 127 -15.99 10.12 11.35
N GLY A 128 -15.63 9.14 12.20
CA GLY A 128 -16.52 8.04 12.57
C GLY A 128 -16.04 6.64 12.23
N ILE A 129 -14.77 6.49 11.83
CA ILE A 129 -14.24 5.16 11.52
C ILE A 129 -14.02 4.38 12.82
N ASP A 130 -14.49 3.14 12.84
CA ASP A 130 -14.38 2.24 13.99
C ASP A 130 -13.21 1.26 13.87
N ASN A 131 -12.76 0.95 12.64
CA ASN A 131 -11.67 0.01 12.37
C ASN A 131 -10.89 0.41 11.12
N ILE A 132 -9.58 0.17 11.11
CA ILE A 132 -8.72 0.35 9.93
C ILE A 132 -8.32 -1.03 9.37
N ILE A 133 -8.32 -1.17 8.06
CA ILE A 133 -7.69 -2.28 7.33
C ILE A 133 -6.73 -1.65 6.32
N THR A 134 -5.43 -1.93 6.43
CA THR A 134 -4.39 -1.31 5.60
C THR A 134 -3.27 -2.30 5.32
N VAL A 135 -2.43 -2.03 4.31
CA VAL A 135 -1.29 -2.88 3.97
C VAL A 135 0.01 -2.08 3.93
N ASP A 136 1.09 -2.69 4.43
CA ASP A 136 2.47 -2.21 4.41
C ASP A 136 2.56 -0.70 4.65
N LEU A 137 2.19 -0.29 5.86
CA LEU A 137 2.43 1.06 6.38
C LEU A 137 3.93 1.37 6.30
N HIS A 138 4.26 2.62 6.00
CA HIS A 138 5.66 3.04 5.89
C HIS A 138 6.47 2.74 7.16
N GLN A 139 5.82 2.85 8.33
CA GLN A 139 6.36 2.43 9.62
C GLN A 139 5.28 1.69 10.41
N ASP A 140 5.63 0.52 10.96
CA ASP A 140 4.72 -0.30 11.77
C ASP A 140 4.13 0.48 12.96
N ALA A 141 4.88 1.46 13.48
CA ALA A 141 4.50 2.30 14.62
C ALA A 141 3.26 3.18 14.35
N ILE A 142 2.90 3.41 13.08
CA ILE A 142 1.69 4.17 12.72
C ILE A 142 0.43 3.50 13.28
N GLN A 143 0.44 2.18 13.51
CA GLN A 143 -0.67 1.50 14.19
C GLN A 143 -0.96 2.10 15.57
N GLY A 144 0.06 2.55 16.29
CA GLY A 144 -0.08 3.20 17.60
C GLY A 144 -0.53 4.65 17.55
N PHE A 145 -0.80 5.20 16.36
CA PHE A 145 -1.44 6.52 16.21
C PHE A 145 -2.95 6.46 16.35
N PHE A 146 -3.53 5.27 16.26
CA PHE A 146 -4.94 5.01 16.39
C PHE A 146 -5.26 4.46 17.78
N ASP A 147 -6.37 4.92 18.36
CA ASP A 147 -6.99 4.35 19.55
C ASP A 147 -7.99 3.22 19.16
N ILE A 148 -8.35 3.14 17.87
CA ILE A 148 -9.18 2.08 17.29
C ILE A 148 -8.36 0.89 16.74
N PRO A 149 -8.95 -0.31 16.54
CA PRO A 149 -8.24 -1.44 15.96
C PRO A 149 -7.70 -1.18 14.56
N VAL A 150 -6.43 -1.53 14.34
CA VAL A 150 -5.77 -1.47 13.04
C VAL A 150 -5.36 -2.87 12.59
N ASN A 151 -5.96 -3.31 11.48
CA ASN A 151 -5.64 -4.57 10.83
C ASN A 151 -4.58 -4.28 9.76
N HIS A 152 -3.32 -4.29 10.17
CA HIS A 152 -2.18 -4.02 9.30
C HIS A 152 -1.67 -5.32 8.65
N MET A 153 -1.81 -5.40 7.34
CA MET A 153 -1.42 -6.54 6.52
C MET A 153 -0.07 -6.33 5.85
N THR A 154 0.49 -7.38 5.26
CA THR A 154 1.67 -7.28 4.39
C THR A 154 1.45 -7.96 3.05
N ALA A 155 1.91 -7.33 1.96
CA ALA A 155 1.90 -7.90 0.62
C ALA A 155 3.09 -8.83 0.35
N MET A 156 4.01 -8.99 1.30
CA MET A 156 5.21 -9.83 1.14
C MET A 156 4.92 -11.25 0.60
N PRO A 157 3.90 -12.00 1.09
CA PRO A 157 3.59 -13.32 0.53
C PRO A 157 3.27 -13.30 -0.97
N ILE A 158 2.59 -12.26 -1.46
CA ILE A 158 2.26 -12.09 -2.88
C ILE A 158 3.54 -11.98 -3.72
N PHE A 159 4.53 -11.22 -3.24
CA PHE A 159 5.82 -11.09 -3.92
C PHE A 159 6.67 -12.36 -3.80
N VAL A 160 6.66 -13.04 -2.65
CA VAL A 160 7.34 -14.33 -2.47
C VAL A 160 6.83 -15.35 -3.47
N ASP A 161 5.51 -15.50 -3.58
CA ASP A 161 4.89 -16.43 -4.53
C ASP A 161 5.24 -16.05 -5.98
N TYR A 162 5.23 -14.75 -6.30
CA TYR A 162 5.60 -14.27 -7.62
C TYR A 162 7.04 -14.65 -8.02
N PHE A 163 8.02 -14.36 -7.15
CA PHE A 163 9.43 -14.65 -7.45
C PHE A 163 9.77 -16.13 -7.35
N ARG A 164 9.11 -16.90 -6.47
CA ARG A 164 9.24 -18.36 -6.43
C ARG A 164 8.74 -18.99 -7.74
N ASN A 165 7.62 -18.50 -8.28
CA ASN A 165 7.07 -18.97 -9.55
C ASN A 165 7.90 -18.57 -10.78
N LYS A 166 8.86 -17.64 -10.67
CA LYS A 166 9.86 -17.39 -11.72
C LYS A 166 10.91 -18.49 -11.85
N GLY A 167 11.01 -19.40 -10.88
CA GLY A 167 11.89 -20.57 -10.96
C GLY A 167 13.37 -20.23 -10.89
N PHE A 168 13.73 -19.11 -10.25
CA PHE A 168 15.12 -18.78 -9.99
C PHE A 168 15.76 -19.79 -9.03
N ASP A 169 17.04 -20.04 -9.24
CA ASP A 169 17.87 -20.80 -8.31
C ASP A 169 18.05 -19.99 -7.01
N PRO A 170 17.57 -20.47 -5.84
CA PRO A 170 17.70 -19.77 -4.57
C PRO A 170 19.15 -19.43 -4.21
N GLU A 171 20.11 -20.28 -4.57
CA GLU A 171 21.55 -20.04 -4.32
C GLU A 171 22.08 -18.86 -5.13
N ARG A 172 21.42 -18.49 -6.22
CA ARG A 172 21.77 -17.33 -7.04
C ARG A 172 20.97 -16.08 -6.67
N LEU A 173 20.01 -16.19 -5.78
CA LEU A 173 19.11 -15.10 -5.43
C LEU A 173 19.64 -14.32 -4.22
N CYS A 174 19.46 -13.01 -4.23
CA CYS A 174 19.80 -12.14 -3.11
C CYS A 174 18.73 -11.06 -2.94
N VAL A 175 18.05 -11.04 -1.80
CA VAL A 175 17.13 -9.95 -1.46
C VAL A 175 17.93 -8.77 -0.93
N VAL A 176 17.72 -7.60 -1.50
CA VAL A 176 18.45 -6.38 -1.18
C VAL A 176 17.53 -5.37 -0.50
N SER A 177 17.91 -4.96 0.72
CA SER A 177 17.30 -3.81 1.40
C SER A 177 17.88 -2.52 0.83
N PRO A 178 17.06 -1.60 0.27
CA PRO A 178 17.54 -0.36 -0.33
C PRO A 178 18.05 0.66 0.70
N ASP A 179 17.72 0.48 1.98
CA ASP A 179 18.31 1.19 3.12
C ASP A 179 18.32 0.31 4.38
N VAL A 180 18.88 0.82 5.48
CA VAL A 180 18.96 0.08 6.76
C VAL A 180 17.59 -0.05 7.44
N GLY A 181 16.67 0.89 7.22
CA GLY A 181 15.36 0.90 7.86
C GLY A 181 14.50 -0.31 7.49
N ARG A 182 14.69 -0.86 6.29
CA ARG A 182 13.97 -2.04 5.79
C ARG A 182 14.69 -3.37 5.94
N ALA A 183 15.85 -3.41 6.62
CA ALA A 183 16.66 -4.62 6.75
C ALA A 183 15.88 -5.82 7.34
N LYS A 184 14.97 -5.56 8.29
CA LYS A 184 14.10 -6.59 8.88
C LYS A 184 13.11 -7.17 7.87
N ALA A 185 12.52 -6.33 7.01
CA ALA A 185 11.61 -6.78 5.95
C ALA A 185 12.36 -7.59 4.88
N ALA A 186 13.52 -7.08 4.43
CA ALA A 186 14.39 -7.80 3.51
C ALA A 186 14.82 -9.16 4.06
N LYS A 187 15.10 -9.27 5.37
CA LYS A 187 15.44 -10.56 5.99
C LYS A 187 14.29 -11.55 6.00
N LYS A 188 13.07 -11.12 6.33
CA LYS A 188 11.89 -11.99 6.27
C LYS A 188 11.68 -12.50 4.84
N PHE A 189 11.81 -11.62 3.86
CA PHE A 189 11.65 -11.96 2.45
C PHE A 189 12.75 -12.94 1.99
N SER A 190 14.01 -12.67 2.31
CA SER A 190 15.11 -13.57 1.95
C SER A 190 14.94 -14.96 2.58
N THR A 191 14.48 -15.03 3.82
CA THR A 191 14.16 -16.30 4.50
C THR A 191 13.00 -17.03 3.83
N ALA A 192 11.95 -16.33 3.39
CA ALA A 192 10.82 -16.94 2.70
C ALA A 192 11.19 -17.49 1.31
N LEU A 193 12.16 -16.86 0.64
CA LEU A 193 12.72 -17.30 -0.64
C LEU A 193 13.91 -18.26 -0.50
N ASP A 194 14.35 -18.57 0.73
CA ASP A 194 15.52 -19.38 1.03
C ASP A 194 16.80 -18.89 0.31
N CYS A 195 17.08 -17.59 0.41
CA CYS A 195 18.17 -16.94 -0.32
C CYS A 195 18.96 -15.91 0.51
N ASP A 196 20.05 -15.43 -0.09
CA ASP A 196 20.95 -14.46 0.53
C ASP A 196 20.27 -13.09 0.76
N ILE A 197 20.87 -12.30 1.64
CA ILE A 197 20.46 -10.93 1.92
C ILE A 197 21.64 -9.98 1.77
N ALA A 198 21.38 -8.82 1.14
CA ALA A 198 22.27 -7.67 1.21
C ALA A 198 21.54 -6.42 1.70
N ILE A 199 22.28 -5.50 2.33
CA ILE A 199 21.74 -4.27 2.90
C ILE A 199 22.57 -3.10 2.39
N MET A 200 21.89 -2.13 1.78
CA MET A 200 22.50 -0.88 1.36
C MET A 200 22.46 0.14 2.50
N HIS A 201 23.55 0.86 2.70
CA HIS A 201 23.57 2.05 3.52
C HIS A 201 23.55 3.27 2.60
N LYS A 202 22.63 4.21 2.88
CA LYS A 202 22.48 5.45 2.14
C LYS A 202 22.63 6.61 3.11
N ASP A 203 23.53 7.52 2.78
CA ASP A 203 23.59 8.82 3.42
C ASP A 203 22.68 9.79 2.67
N ARG A 204 21.93 10.60 3.43
CA ARG A 204 21.04 11.64 2.89
C ARG A 204 21.56 13.02 3.29
N PRO A 205 22.54 13.59 2.56
CA PRO A 205 23.05 14.93 2.86
C PRO A 205 22.00 16.05 2.64
N LYS A 206 20.96 15.83 1.82
CA LYS A 206 19.83 16.76 1.59
C LYS A 206 18.51 16.00 1.37
N HIS A 207 17.37 16.67 1.58
CA HIS A 207 16.07 16.17 1.14
C HIS A 207 16.11 15.88 -0.37
N ASN A 208 15.75 14.67 -0.78
CA ASN A 208 15.72 14.16 -2.16
C ASN A 208 17.07 13.87 -2.86
N GLN A 209 18.20 13.85 -2.13
CA GLN A 209 19.48 13.36 -2.66
C GLN A 209 20.03 12.26 -1.74
N ALA A 210 20.09 11.04 -2.26
CA ALA A 210 20.63 9.88 -1.55
C ALA A 210 21.86 9.36 -2.31
N GLU A 211 22.98 9.23 -1.62
CA GLU A 211 24.18 8.56 -2.11
C GLU A 211 24.36 7.24 -1.36
N ILE A 212 24.66 6.16 -2.09
CA ILE A 212 24.91 4.86 -1.49
C ILE A 212 26.36 4.83 -1.04
N THR A 213 26.57 4.70 0.26
CA THR A 213 27.89 4.78 0.88
C THR A 213 28.45 3.41 1.26
N ALA A 214 27.61 2.40 1.47
CA ALA A 214 28.06 1.02 1.69
C ALA A 214 27.04 -0.02 1.19
N LEU A 215 27.55 -1.22 0.87
CA LEU A 215 26.78 -2.43 0.63
C LEU A 215 27.32 -3.53 1.55
N ILE A 216 26.45 -4.11 2.38
CA ILE A 216 26.76 -5.22 3.28
C ILE A 216 26.12 -6.48 2.68
N GLY A 217 26.92 -7.50 2.40
CA GLY A 217 26.52 -8.72 1.68
C GLY A 217 27.20 -8.83 0.31
N ASP A 218 27.22 -10.04 -0.25
CA ASP A 218 27.77 -10.30 -1.58
C ASP A 218 26.64 -10.41 -2.62
N VAL A 219 26.80 -9.69 -3.72
CA VAL A 219 25.84 -9.62 -4.82
C VAL A 219 26.46 -10.05 -6.16
N THR A 220 27.73 -10.48 -6.13
CA THR A 220 28.47 -10.87 -7.34
C THR A 220 27.81 -12.08 -8.00
N ASP A 221 27.49 -11.97 -9.28
CA ASP A 221 26.80 -12.98 -10.10
C ASP A 221 25.41 -13.41 -9.59
N LYS A 222 24.85 -12.67 -8.62
CA LYS A 222 23.52 -12.89 -8.05
C LYS A 222 22.41 -12.17 -8.83
N ILE A 223 21.22 -12.75 -8.80
CA ILE A 223 19.96 -12.10 -9.16
C ILE A 223 19.49 -11.34 -7.92
N CYS A 224 19.51 -10.01 -7.97
CA CYS A 224 19.15 -9.18 -6.84
C CYS A 224 17.68 -8.76 -6.90
N ILE A 225 16.94 -8.89 -5.80
CA ILE A 225 15.58 -8.36 -5.66
C ILE A 225 15.61 -7.20 -4.67
N LEU A 226 15.49 -5.97 -5.16
CA LEU A 226 15.27 -4.79 -4.32
C LEU A 226 13.86 -4.80 -3.75
N ASN A 227 13.72 -4.77 -2.42
CA ASN A 227 12.42 -4.73 -1.75
C ASN A 227 12.21 -3.40 -0.99
N ASP A 228 11.18 -2.66 -1.38
CA ASP A 228 10.76 -1.41 -0.72
C ASP A 228 9.26 -1.44 -0.36
N ASP A 229 8.74 -0.52 0.46
CA ASP A 229 7.28 -0.39 0.65
C ASP A 229 6.64 0.32 -0.53
N MET A 230 7.33 1.34 -1.07
CA MET A 230 6.76 2.19 -2.10
C MET A 230 7.81 2.70 -3.09
N ILE A 231 7.37 2.93 -4.33
CA ILE A 231 8.18 3.56 -5.37
C ILE A 231 7.51 4.86 -5.78
N ASP A 232 8.11 5.99 -5.36
CA ASP A 232 7.61 7.33 -5.66
C ASP A 232 8.19 7.85 -6.99
N THR A 233 9.29 8.61 -6.96
CA THR A 233 9.92 9.15 -8.19
C THR A 233 10.89 8.18 -8.87
N GLY A 234 11.07 6.97 -8.34
CA GLY A 234 12.01 5.95 -8.84
C GLY A 234 13.50 6.24 -8.65
N GLY A 235 13.91 7.44 -8.22
CA GLY A 235 15.32 7.85 -8.18
C GLY A 235 16.20 6.97 -7.28
N SER A 236 15.78 6.77 -6.02
CA SER A 236 16.49 5.93 -5.05
C SER A 236 16.60 4.47 -5.48
N LEU A 237 15.59 3.96 -6.19
CA LEU A 237 15.54 2.58 -6.67
C LEU A 237 16.49 2.38 -7.85
N VAL A 238 16.45 3.27 -8.84
CA VAL A 238 17.34 3.21 -10.01
C VAL A 238 18.80 3.38 -9.62
N ALA A 239 19.11 4.28 -8.68
CA ALA A 239 20.47 4.42 -8.15
C ALA A 239 20.94 3.16 -7.41
N ALA A 240 20.05 2.51 -6.65
CA ALA A 240 20.34 1.23 -6.00
C ALA A 240 20.63 0.13 -7.01
N ALA A 241 19.79 0.00 -8.04
CA ALA A 241 19.98 -0.97 -9.11
C ALA A 241 21.31 -0.77 -9.85
N ALA A 242 21.64 0.47 -10.23
CA ALA A 242 22.90 0.79 -10.89
C ALA A 242 24.11 0.43 -10.01
N THR A 243 24.01 0.68 -8.71
CA THR A 243 25.07 0.31 -7.75
C THR A 243 25.23 -1.19 -7.63
N LEU A 244 24.13 -1.95 -7.58
CA LEU A 244 24.17 -3.42 -7.57
C LEU A 244 24.83 -3.98 -8.84
N LYS A 245 24.46 -3.46 -10.01
CA LYS A 245 25.10 -3.82 -11.29
C LYS A 245 26.60 -3.51 -11.29
N ALA A 246 27.00 -2.34 -10.80
CA ALA A 246 28.41 -1.97 -10.67
C ALA A 246 29.19 -2.84 -9.67
N LYS A 247 28.50 -3.45 -8.70
CA LYS A 247 29.04 -4.40 -7.71
C LYS A 247 29.00 -5.86 -8.18
N GLY A 248 28.62 -6.13 -9.42
CA GLY A 248 28.68 -7.46 -10.02
C GLY A 248 27.36 -8.22 -10.04
N ALA A 249 26.22 -7.62 -9.69
CA ALA A 249 24.93 -8.29 -9.81
C ALA A 249 24.64 -8.70 -11.27
N ALA A 250 24.20 -9.95 -11.46
CA ALA A 250 23.86 -10.50 -12.77
C ALA A 250 22.59 -9.84 -13.32
N GLU A 251 21.54 -9.78 -12.51
CA GLU A 251 20.24 -9.18 -12.83
C GLU A 251 19.73 -8.40 -11.61
N VAL A 252 18.91 -7.38 -11.84
CA VAL A 252 18.26 -6.62 -10.77
C VAL A 252 16.77 -6.53 -11.03
N TYR A 253 15.99 -7.08 -10.12
CA TYR A 253 14.55 -6.96 -10.02
C TYR A 253 14.21 -6.00 -8.88
N ALA A 254 13.02 -5.42 -8.93
CA ALA A 254 12.50 -4.62 -7.84
C ALA A 254 11.06 -5.00 -7.53
N CYS A 255 10.67 -4.85 -6.27
CA CYS A 255 9.28 -4.92 -5.87
C CYS A 255 8.95 -3.95 -4.76
N ALA A 256 7.71 -3.45 -4.79
CA ALA A 256 7.16 -2.61 -3.74
C ALA A 256 5.65 -2.72 -3.68
N THR A 257 5.08 -2.67 -2.48
CA THR A 257 3.62 -2.75 -2.32
C THR A 257 2.93 -1.60 -3.06
N HIS A 258 3.44 -0.39 -2.91
CA HIS A 258 2.80 0.84 -3.40
C HIS A 258 3.58 1.48 -4.56
N GLY A 259 3.13 1.27 -5.79
CA GLY A 259 3.67 1.94 -6.98
C GLY A 259 3.08 3.34 -7.19
N LEU A 260 3.57 4.34 -6.46
CA LEU A 260 3.10 5.75 -6.58
C LEU A 260 3.49 6.41 -7.90
N PHE A 261 4.69 6.09 -8.41
CA PHE A 261 5.19 6.48 -9.73
C PHE A 261 5.00 7.96 -10.11
N SER A 262 5.31 8.88 -9.19
CA SER A 262 5.16 10.32 -9.44
C SER A 262 6.27 10.88 -10.33
N GLY A 263 5.93 11.94 -11.08
CA GLY A 263 6.88 12.68 -11.92
C GLY A 263 7.62 11.79 -12.93
N PRO A 264 8.96 11.76 -12.92
CA PRO A 264 9.75 11.04 -13.93
C PRO A 264 9.87 9.52 -13.67
N ALA A 265 9.08 8.94 -12.76
CA ALA A 265 9.25 7.56 -12.33
C ALA A 265 9.20 6.57 -13.51
N TYR A 266 8.17 6.64 -14.35
CA TYR A 266 8.02 5.73 -15.50
C TYR A 266 9.23 5.77 -16.44
N GLU A 267 9.69 6.98 -16.81
CA GLU A 267 10.85 7.17 -17.68
C GLU A 267 12.14 6.64 -17.05
N ARG A 268 12.33 6.91 -15.75
CA ARG A 268 13.49 6.42 -15.01
C ARG A 268 13.53 4.90 -14.94
N LEU A 269 12.40 4.25 -14.69
CA LEU A 269 12.32 2.80 -14.62
C LEU A 269 12.61 2.18 -15.99
N GLU A 270 11.98 2.69 -17.05
CA GLU A 270 12.19 2.21 -18.41
C GLU A 270 13.67 2.28 -18.82
N ASN A 271 14.33 3.42 -18.57
CA ASN A 271 15.73 3.65 -18.91
C ASN A 271 16.75 3.04 -17.93
N SER A 272 16.30 2.38 -16.85
CA SER A 272 17.19 1.81 -15.84
C SER A 272 17.80 0.47 -16.24
N CYS A 273 18.72 -0.05 -15.42
CA CYS A 273 19.22 -1.42 -15.53
C CYS A 273 18.36 -2.47 -14.79
N ILE A 274 17.14 -2.11 -14.36
CA ILE A 274 16.21 -3.03 -13.71
C ILE A 274 15.53 -3.87 -14.80
N GLU A 275 15.42 -5.18 -14.58
CA GLU A 275 14.76 -6.13 -15.48
C GLU A 275 13.23 -6.04 -15.37
N GLU A 276 12.72 -6.04 -14.15
CA GLU A 276 11.27 -5.97 -13.87
C GLU A 276 11.02 -5.29 -12.51
N VAL A 277 9.96 -4.48 -12.46
CA VAL A 277 9.46 -3.76 -11.29
C VAL A 277 8.06 -4.26 -10.99
N VAL A 278 7.92 -4.99 -9.90
CA VAL A 278 6.66 -5.66 -9.51
C VAL A 278 6.00 -4.88 -8.39
N VAL A 279 4.79 -4.37 -8.62
CA VAL A 279 4.01 -3.66 -7.61
C VAL A 279 2.64 -4.29 -7.43
N THR A 280 1.91 -3.89 -6.38
CA THR A 280 0.48 -4.27 -6.26
C THR A 280 -0.44 -3.22 -6.88
N ASN A 281 -1.70 -3.58 -7.12
CA ASN A 281 -2.76 -2.62 -7.47
C ASN A 281 -3.36 -1.88 -6.24
N ALA A 282 -2.68 -1.86 -5.09
CA ALA A 282 -3.05 -1.03 -3.93
C ALA A 282 -3.07 0.47 -4.28
N VAL A 283 -2.20 0.88 -5.21
CA VAL A 283 -2.23 2.17 -5.90
C VAL A 283 -2.59 1.91 -7.36
N PRO A 284 -3.50 2.69 -7.97
CA PRO A 284 -3.87 2.48 -9.37
C PRO A 284 -2.68 2.75 -10.29
N VAL A 285 -2.36 1.79 -11.15
CA VAL A 285 -1.37 1.95 -12.22
C VAL A 285 -2.11 1.86 -13.55
N PRO A 286 -2.14 2.92 -14.39
CA PRO A 286 -2.89 2.90 -15.64
C PRO A 286 -2.46 1.74 -16.53
N LEU A 287 -3.41 1.05 -17.18
CA LEU A 287 -3.12 -0.11 -18.04
C LEU A 287 -2.07 0.21 -19.13
N ALA A 288 -2.11 1.41 -19.70
CA ALA A 288 -1.13 1.88 -20.69
C ALA A 288 0.30 2.04 -20.14
N ARG A 289 0.45 2.05 -18.80
CA ARG A 289 1.73 2.09 -18.09
C ARG A 289 2.14 0.73 -17.50
N GLN A 290 1.28 -0.29 -17.57
CA GLN A 290 1.59 -1.66 -17.17
C GLN A 290 2.28 -2.41 -18.32
N THR A 291 3.31 -1.78 -18.88
CA THR A 291 4.05 -2.27 -20.05
C THR A 291 5.55 -2.20 -19.78
N GLY A 292 6.33 -2.90 -20.60
CA GLY A 292 7.78 -2.94 -20.44
C GLY A 292 8.14 -3.60 -19.11
N LYS A 293 8.78 -2.84 -18.22
CA LYS A 293 9.32 -3.35 -16.96
C LYS A 293 8.31 -3.43 -15.82
N ILE A 294 7.15 -2.77 -15.92
CA ILE A 294 6.21 -2.68 -14.79
C ILE A 294 5.22 -3.84 -14.84
N LYS A 295 5.20 -4.63 -13.76
CA LYS A 295 4.22 -5.68 -13.52
C LYS A 295 3.35 -5.32 -12.32
N VAL A 296 2.05 -5.49 -12.46
CA VAL A 296 1.08 -5.26 -11.37
C VAL A 296 0.48 -6.59 -10.92
N LEU A 297 0.48 -6.83 -9.61
CA LEU A 297 -0.15 -7.97 -8.96
C LEU A 297 -1.39 -7.51 -8.21
N SER A 298 -2.44 -8.32 -8.23
CA SER A 298 -3.64 -8.01 -7.46
C SER A 298 -3.41 -8.24 -5.96
N ILE A 299 -3.85 -7.27 -5.15
CA ILE A 299 -3.94 -7.40 -3.69
C ILE A 299 -5.38 -7.65 -3.21
N ALA A 300 -6.35 -7.69 -4.11
CA ALA A 300 -7.76 -7.89 -3.78
C ALA A 300 -8.03 -9.16 -2.95
N PRO A 301 -7.39 -10.33 -3.20
CA PRO A 301 -7.61 -11.52 -2.38
C PRO A 301 -7.29 -11.28 -0.90
N LEU A 302 -6.20 -10.57 -0.61
CA LEU A 302 -5.75 -10.29 0.76
C LEU A 302 -6.73 -9.38 1.50
N PHE A 303 -7.23 -8.33 0.82
CA PHE A 303 -8.26 -7.45 1.37
C PHE A 303 -9.59 -8.18 1.57
N ALA A 304 -10.03 -8.97 0.59
CA ALA A 304 -11.28 -9.73 0.67
C ALA A 304 -11.26 -10.71 1.86
N GLN A 305 -10.19 -11.50 2.00
CA GLN A 305 -10.03 -12.40 3.15
C GLN A 305 -10.05 -11.65 4.48
N THR A 306 -9.38 -10.50 4.56
CA THR A 306 -9.33 -9.71 5.80
C THR A 306 -10.67 -9.07 6.14
N ILE A 307 -11.40 -8.55 5.14
CA ILE A 307 -12.76 -8.04 5.31
C ILE A 307 -13.69 -9.15 5.82
N ASP A 308 -13.62 -10.35 5.24
CA ASP A 308 -14.43 -11.49 5.69
C ASP A 308 -14.13 -11.86 7.16
N VAL A 309 -12.85 -11.92 7.54
CA VAL A 309 -12.44 -12.20 8.92
C VAL A 309 -12.91 -11.11 9.88
N VAL A 310 -12.73 -9.82 9.55
CA VAL A 310 -13.20 -8.70 10.37
C VAL A 310 -14.73 -8.74 10.49
N TYR A 311 -15.44 -8.94 9.38
CA TYR A 311 -16.90 -9.04 9.37
C TYR A 311 -17.42 -10.21 10.21
N ASN A 312 -16.74 -11.34 10.21
CA ASN A 312 -17.11 -12.54 10.98
C ASN A 312 -16.55 -12.55 12.41
N ASN A 313 -15.88 -11.48 12.86
CA ASN A 313 -15.16 -11.43 14.14
C ASN A 313 -14.15 -12.59 14.32
N GLY A 314 -13.53 -13.03 13.22
CA GLY A 314 -12.53 -14.09 13.23
C GLY A 314 -11.14 -13.62 13.66
N SER A 315 -10.20 -14.57 13.78
CA SER A 315 -8.81 -14.26 14.11
C SER A 315 -8.01 -13.94 12.85
N ILE A 316 -7.47 -12.72 12.79
CA ILE A 316 -6.65 -12.21 11.69
C ILE A 316 -5.24 -12.80 11.73
N GLY A 317 -4.74 -13.23 12.90
CA GLY A 317 -3.39 -13.78 13.04
C GLY A 317 -3.12 -14.99 12.13
N LYS A 318 -4.17 -15.74 11.77
CA LYS A 318 -4.08 -16.89 10.87
C LYS A 318 -3.88 -16.53 9.39
N LEU A 319 -4.06 -15.27 9.00
CA LEU A 319 -3.85 -14.80 7.62
C LEU A 319 -2.36 -14.56 7.30
N PHE A 320 -1.50 -14.54 8.32
CA PHE A 320 -0.08 -14.21 8.19
C PHE A 320 0.86 -15.38 8.59
N GLU A 321 0.29 -16.56 8.84
CA GLU A 321 0.99 -17.85 9.00
C GLU A 321 1.00 -18.61 7.68
#